data_AF-A0ABD0RR55-F1
#
_entry.id   AF-A0ABD0RR55-F1
#
_cell.length_a   1.000
_cell.length_b   1.000
_cell.length_c   1.000
_cell.angle_alpha   90.00
_cell.angle_beta   90.00
_cell.angle_gamma   90.00
#
_symmetry.space_group_name_H-M   'P 1'
#
loop_
_entity.id
_entity.type
_entity.pdbx_description
1 polymer ?
#
loop_
_entity_poly.entity_id
_entity_poly.type
_entity_poly.pdbx_seq_one_letter_code
_entity_poly.pdbx_strand_id
1 'polypeptide(L)' 'YLLYIFPSGAMSEDRPPRFTAEINKDNKQVDLKISSAVETDSAMYYCALVPT' A
#
# COMPACT_ATOMS: atom_id res chain seq x y z
N TYR A 1 6.22 -2.01 -10.63
CA TYR A 1 6.60 -1.40 -9.33
C TYR A 1 6.00 -2.26 -8.23
N LEU A 2 6.75 -2.53 -7.15
CA LEU A 2 6.27 -3.28 -5.99
C LEU A 2 6.21 -2.36 -4.79
N LEU A 3 5.06 -2.31 -4.13
CA LEU A 3 4.87 -1.58 -2.88
C LEU A 3 4.83 -2.58 -1.72
N TYR A 4 5.77 -2.48 -0.80
CA TYR A 4 5.73 -3.26 0.44
C TYR A 4 5.03 -2.48 1.56
N ILE A 5 4.10 -3.15 2.24
CA ILE A 5 3.38 -2.65 3.41
C ILE A 5 3.60 -3.68 4.52
N PHE A 6 4.25 -3.28 5.59
CA PHE A 6 4.60 -4.16 6.71
C PHE A 6 3.55 -4.08 7.82
N PRO A 7 3.30 -5.16 8.57
CA PRO A 7 2.35 -5.15 9.68
C PRO A 7 2.62 -4.09 10.77
N SER A 8 3.83 -3.53 10.83
CA SER A 8 4.17 -2.40 11.70
C SER A 8 3.60 -1.06 11.24
N GLY A 9 3.01 -1.00 10.04
CA GLY A 9 2.63 0.26 9.35
C GLY A 9 3.78 0.86 8.56
N ALA A 10 4.99 0.32 8.66
CA ALA A 10 6.10 0.72 7.80
C ALA A 10 5.80 0.35 6.35
N MET A 11 6.39 1.09 5.41
CA MET A 11 6.21 0.88 3.98
C MET A 11 7.56 1.03 3.28
N SER A 12 7.66 0.59 2.03
CA SER A 12 8.89 0.76 1.26
C SER A 12 9.23 2.24 1.02
N GLU A 13 10.53 2.56 1.05
CA GLU A 13 11.08 3.92 0.92
C GLU A 13 10.91 4.50 -0.50
N ASP A 14 10.87 3.65 -1.52
CA ASP A 14 10.79 4.01 -2.93
C ASP A 14 9.39 4.43 -3.41
N ARG A 15 8.45 4.58 -2.48
CA ARG A 15 7.06 4.90 -2.75
C ARG A 15 6.81 6.39 -2.94
N PRO A 16 5.87 6.78 -3.84
CA PRO A 16 5.35 8.14 -3.86
C PRO A 16 4.83 8.57 -2.47
N PRO A 17 5.19 9.78 -1.97
CA PRO A 17 4.73 10.28 -0.66
C PRO A 17 3.19 10.35 -0.54
N ARG A 18 2.50 10.49 -1.67
CA ARG A 18 1.04 10.51 -1.76
C ARG A 18 0.37 9.16 -1.50
N PHE A 19 1.13 8.07 -1.48
CA PHE A 19 0.59 6.76 -1.13
C PHE A 19 0.80 6.54 0.36
N THR A 20 -0.24 6.11 1.05
CA THR A 20 -0.21 5.73 2.46
C THR A 20 -1.00 4.45 2.65
N ALA A 21 -0.70 3.69 3.69
CA ALA A 21 -1.42 2.46 4.00
C ALA A 21 -1.89 2.47 5.45
N GLU A 22 -3.10 1.99 5.66
CA GLU A 22 -3.65 1.72 6.99
C GLU A 22 -3.84 0.21 7.13
N ILE A 23 -3.51 -0.33 8.30
CA ILE A 23 -3.51 -1.77 8.55
C ILE A 23 -4.42 -2.06 9.72
N ASN A 24 -5.47 -2.83 9.46
CA ASN A 24 -6.32 -3.39 10.49
C ASN A 24 -5.93 -4.85 10.72
N LYS A 25 -5.23 -5.10 11.82
CA LYS A 25 -4.72 -6.44 12.18
C LYS A 25 -5.84 -7.40 12.59
N ASP A 26 -6.88 -6.89 13.25
CA ASP A 26 -8.00 -7.70 13.74
C ASP A 26 -8.79 -8.28 12.57
N ASN A 27 -9.01 -7.45 11.53
CA ASN A 27 -9.75 -7.83 10.34
C ASN A 27 -8.87 -8.35 9.19
N LYS A 28 -7.55 -8.44 9.39
CA LYS A 28 -6.56 -8.80 8.35
C LYS A 28 -6.74 -8.00 7.06
N GLN A 29 -7.00 -6.70 7.21
CA GLN A 29 -7.29 -5.79 6.10
C GLN A 29 -6.16 -4.76 5.95
N VAL A 30 -5.89 -4.42 4.69
CA VAL A 30 -4.95 -3.35 4.32
C VAL A 30 -5.67 -2.39 3.41
N ASP A 31 -5.70 -1.12 3.82
CA ASP A 31 -6.29 -0.04 3.03
C ASP A 31 -5.16 0.78 2.42
N LEU A 32 -5.03 0.72 1.09
CA LEU A 32 -4.11 1.58 0.34
C LEU A 32 -4.83 2.88 -0.03
N LYS A 33 -4.31 3.99 0.48
CA LYS A 33 -4.81 5.34 0.19
C LYS A 33 -3.85 6.07 -0.74
N ILE A 34 -4.40 6.58 -1.84
CA ILE A 34 -3.68 7.40 -2.81
C ILE A 34 -4.28 8.81 -2.77
N SER A 35 -3.61 9.75 -2.12
CA SER A 35 -4.06 11.14 -2.07
C SER A 35 -3.74 11.87 -3.37
N SER A 36 -4.65 12.70 -3.87
CA SER A 36 -4.44 13.52 -5.08
C SER A 36 -3.94 12.69 -6.28
N ALA A 37 -4.70 11.65 -6.64
CA ALA A 37 -4.36 10.76 -7.75
C ALA A 37 -4.14 11.53 -9.07
N VAL A 38 -3.14 11.12 -9.83
CA VAL A 38 -2.78 11.70 -11.14
C VAL A 38 -2.84 10.62 -12.22
N GLU A 39 -2.86 11.02 -13.50
CA GLU A 39 -2.99 10.07 -14.62
C GLU A 39 -1.92 8.97 -14.60
N THR A 40 -0.69 9.29 -14.17
CA THR A 40 0.42 8.33 -14.06
C THR A 40 0.21 7.26 -12.99
N ASP A 41 -0.77 7.45 -12.08
CA ASP A 41 -1.17 6.43 -11.10
C ASP A 41 -2.08 5.35 -11.71
N SER A 42 -2.54 5.52 -12.96
CA SER A 42 -3.47 4.58 -13.59
C SER A 42 -2.80 3.23 -13.86
N ALA A 43 -3.20 2.22 -13.11
CA ALA A 43 -2.71 0.86 -13.22
C ALA A 43 -3.69 -0.13 -12.58
N MET A 44 -3.46 -1.43 -12.77
CA MET A 44 -4.11 -2.45 -11.96
C MET A 44 -3.35 -2.62 -10.64
N TYR A 45 -4.04 -2.42 -9.52
CA TYR A 45 -3.49 -2.59 -8.19
C TYR A 45 -3.93 -3.93 -7.63
N TYR A 46 -2.98 -4.84 -7.45
CA TYR A 46 -3.22 -6.14 -6.84
C TYR A 46 -2.71 -6.15 -5.41
N CYS A 47 -3.56 -6.55 -4.47
CA CYS A 47 -3.13 -6.89 -3.12
C CYS A 47 -2.59 -8.32 -3.13
N ALA A 48 -1.36 -8.51 -2.65
CA ALA A 48 -0.73 -9.80 -2.52
C ALA A 48 -0.14 -9.93 -1.10
N LEU A 49 -0.31 -11.11 -0.50
CA LEU A 49 0.21 -11.44 0.81
C LEU A 49 1.37 -12.40 0.65
N VAL A 50 2.50 -12.10 1.29
CA VAL A 50 3.63 -13.01 1.40
C VAL A 50 3.50 -13.74 2.74
N PRO A 51 3.30 -15.07 2.75
CA PRO A 51 3.34 -15.85 3.98
C PRO A 51 4.69 -15.71 4.67
N THR A 52 4.67 -15.56 5.99
CA THR A 52 5.87 -15.56 6.85
C THR A 52 6.15 -16.95 7.38
#